data_AF-A0A661A5E8-F1
#
_entry.id   AF-A0A661A5E8-F1
#
_cell.length_a   1.000
_cell.length_b   1.000
_cell.length_c   1.000
_cell.angle_alpha   90.00
_cell.angle_beta   90.00
_cell.angle_gamma   90.00
#
_symmetry.space_group_name_H-M   'P 1'
#
loop_
_entity.id
_entity.type
_entity.pdbx_description
1 polymer ?
#
loop_
_entity_poly.entity_id
_entity_poly.type
_entity_poly.pdbx_seq_one_letter_code
_entity_poly.pdbx_strand_id
1 'polypeptide(L)'
;MMLAWFIPVLVGLAVVLQGGFNRQVSTQWGLANTVLINGVVFLVVSLLVWGLARVRPDALPREFLPPTDAQAVAIWRLILPGVFGVLIVTGLPWAIERLGALGAVLILLVTQLIVSVIWDAVVEGVPVQPMRIAGAALALVGAWLAQARR
;
A
#
# COMPACT_ATOMS: atom_id res chain seq x y z
N MET A 1 -1.43 20.92 -1.94
CA MET A 1 -1.64 20.32 -3.27
C MET A 1 -0.40 19.62 -3.84
N MET A 2 0.78 20.25 -3.88
CA MET A 2 2.01 19.59 -4.37
C MET A 2 2.38 18.30 -3.63
N LEU A 3 2.23 18.27 -2.29
CA LEU A 3 2.51 17.06 -1.49
C LEU A 3 1.64 15.86 -1.90
N ALA A 4 0.37 16.08 -2.25
CA ALA A 4 -0.57 15.01 -2.56
C ALA A 4 -0.17 14.19 -3.81
N TRP A 5 0.57 14.82 -4.75
CA TRP A 5 1.10 14.14 -5.93
C TRP A 5 2.41 13.39 -5.65
N PHE A 6 3.16 13.83 -4.64
CA PHE A 6 4.45 13.25 -4.30
C PHE A 6 4.35 12.05 -3.35
N ILE A 7 3.36 12.05 -2.44
CA ILE A 7 3.15 10.94 -1.50
C ILE A 7 2.95 9.59 -2.24
N PRO A 8 2.11 9.47 -3.28
CA PRO A 8 1.97 8.21 -4.02
C PRO A 8 3.28 7.70 -4.63
N VAL A 9 4.17 8.59 -5.06
CA VAL A 9 5.50 8.23 -5.59
C VAL A 9 6.36 7.61 -4.48
N LEU A 10 6.40 8.25 -3.31
CA LEU A 10 7.14 7.73 -2.15
C LEU A 10 6.58 6.40 -1.66
N VAL A 11 5.25 6.26 -1.62
CA VAL A 11 4.57 5.01 -1.25
C VAL A 11 4.91 3.91 -2.27
N GLY A 12 4.85 4.21 -3.57
CA GLY A 12 5.24 3.26 -4.61
C GLY A 12 6.69 2.79 -4.46
N LEU A 13 7.63 3.71 -4.22
CA LEU A 13 9.02 3.39 -3.94
C LEU A 13 9.15 2.49 -2.70
N ALA A 14 8.48 2.85 -1.61
CA ALA A 14 8.49 2.08 -0.37
C ALA A 14 7.96 0.65 -0.56
N VAL A 15 6.87 0.47 -1.32
CA VAL A 15 6.32 -0.86 -1.63
C VAL A 15 7.33 -1.75 -2.36
N VAL A 16 8.02 -1.22 -3.37
CA VAL A 16 9.04 -1.98 -4.12
C VAL A 16 10.22 -2.35 -3.22
N LEU A 17 10.76 -1.38 -2.49
CA LEU A 17 11.90 -1.59 -1.60
C LEU A 17 11.56 -2.55 -0.45
N GLN A 18 10.39 -2.39 0.17
CA GLN A 18 9.89 -3.28 1.22
C GLN A 18 9.76 -4.71 0.72
N GLY A 19 9.17 -4.93 -0.47
CA GLY A 19 9.10 -6.25 -1.07
C GLY A 19 10.48 -6.87 -1.32
N GLY A 20 11.42 -6.09 -1.83
CA GLY A 20 12.79 -6.53 -2.09
C GLY A 20 13.57 -6.87 -0.82
N PHE A 21 13.56 -5.99 0.19
CA PHE A 21 14.23 -6.24 1.47
C PHE A 21 13.57 -7.39 2.24
N ASN A 22 12.24 -7.44 2.29
CA ASN A 22 11.55 -8.54 2.96
C ASN A 22 11.84 -9.88 2.29
N ARG A 23 12.07 -9.92 0.96
CA ARG A 23 12.53 -11.15 0.30
C ARG A 23 13.90 -11.57 0.80
N GLN A 24 14.85 -10.64 0.90
CA GLN A 24 16.21 -10.94 1.38
C GLN A 24 16.21 -11.42 2.83
N VAL A 25 15.37 -10.82 3.67
CA VAL A 25 15.21 -11.27 5.06
C VAL A 25 14.50 -12.62 5.09
N SER A 26 13.45 -12.83 4.30
CA SER A 26 12.68 -14.07 4.31
C SER A 26 13.48 -15.26 3.80
N THR A 27 14.42 -15.09 2.87
CA THR A 27 15.29 -16.18 2.42
C THR A 27 16.30 -16.61 3.48
N GLN A 28 16.67 -15.71 4.40
CA GLN A 28 17.66 -16.01 5.45
C GLN A 28 16.99 -16.43 6.77
N TRP A 29 15.88 -15.79 7.14
CA TRP A 29 15.23 -15.91 8.45
C TRP A 29 13.84 -16.54 8.38
N GLY A 30 13.33 -16.81 7.18
CA GLY A 30 11.97 -17.31 6.95
C GLY A 30 10.92 -16.19 6.90
N LEU A 31 9.84 -16.47 6.17
CA LEU A 31 8.76 -15.50 5.94
C LEU A 31 8.01 -15.17 7.23
N ALA A 32 7.72 -16.14 8.09
CA ALA A 32 7.00 -15.93 9.34
C ALA A 32 7.72 -14.94 10.28
N ASN A 33 9.04 -15.09 10.43
CA ASN A 33 9.86 -14.18 11.23
C ASN A 33 9.90 -12.77 10.62
N THR A 34 10.01 -12.70 9.29
CA THR A 34 9.97 -11.42 8.56
C THR A 34 8.68 -10.66 8.83
N VAL A 35 7.54 -11.35 8.83
CA VAL A 35 6.22 -10.78 9.12
C VAL A 35 6.14 -10.29 10.56
N LEU A 36 6.58 -11.11 11.52
CA LEU A 36 6.56 -10.75 12.94
C LEU A 36 7.38 -9.48 13.19
N ILE A 37 8.61 -9.42 12.67
CA ILE A 37 9.50 -8.26 12.83
C ILE A 37 8.87 -7.01 12.19
N ASN A 38 8.35 -7.11 10.97
CA ASN A 38 7.65 -6.00 10.32
C ASN A 38 6.46 -5.53 11.16
N GLY A 39 5.68 -6.46 11.73
CA GLY A 39 4.56 -6.15 12.61
C GLY A 39 4.99 -5.41 13.88
N VAL A 40 6.09 -5.83 14.51
CA VAL A 40 6.66 -5.15 15.70
C VAL A 40 7.14 -3.75 15.35
N VAL A 41 7.89 -3.58 14.26
CA VAL A 41 8.37 -2.27 13.81
C VAL A 41 7.19 -1.35 13.50
N PHE A 42 6.18 -1.84 12.79
CA PHE A 42 4.97 -1.10 12.48
C PHE A 42 4.22 -0.66 13.75
N LEU A 43 4.08 -1.55 14.74
CA LEU A 43 3.46 -1.22 16.03
C LEU A 43 4.24 -0.10 16.74
N VAL A 44 5.56 -0.21 16.84
CA VAL A 44 6.40 0.80 17.50
C VAL A 44 6.26 2.16 16.82
N VAL A 45 6.39 2.22 15.50
CA VAL A 45 6.24 3.48 14.74
C VAL A 45 4.83 4.06 14.91
N SER A 46 3.80 3.21 14.86
CA SER A 46 2.41 3.64 15.05
C SER A 46 2.18 4.22 16.45
N LEU A 47 2.75 3.61 17.49
CA LEU A 47 2.68 4.11 18.86
C LEU A 47 3.41 5.45 19.02
N LEU A 48 4.54 5.64 18.34
CA LEU A 48 5.26 6.93 18.35
C LEU A 48 4.43 8.04 17.69
N VAL A 49 3.83 7.77 16.52
CA VAL A 49 2.95 8.73 15.84
C VAL A 49 1.74 9.06 16.71
N TRP A 50 1.09 8.04 17.28
CA TRP A 50 -0.04 8.23 18.19
C TRP A 50 0.33 9.02 19.44
N GLY A 51 1.48 8.71 20.07
CA GLY A 51 1.98 9.41 21.23
C GLY A 51 2.31 10.87 20.92
N LEU A 52 2.94 11.14 19.77
CA LEU A 52 3.20 12.50 19.31
C LEU A 52 1.90 13.28 19.11
N ALA A 53 0.87 12.68 18.49
CA ALA A 53 -0.44 13.29 18.31
C ALA A 53 -1.11 13.66 19.65
N ARG A 54 -0.85 12.89 20.71
CA ARG A 54 -1.39 13.14 22.07
C ARG A 54 -0.63 14.20 22.84
N VAL A 55 0.71 14.24 22.71
CA VAL A 55 1.56 15.14 23.50
C VAL A 55 1.77 16.49 22.82
N ARG A 56 1.84 16.51 21.48
CA ARG A 56 2.03 17.72 20.66
C ARG A 56 1.11 17.70 19.44
N PRO A 57 -0.21 17.94 19.64
CA PRO A 57 -1.17 17.92 18.54
C PRO A 57 -0.82 18.94 17.43
N ASP A 58 -0.21 20.08 17.78
CA ASP A 58 0.18 21.13 16.83
C ASP A 58 1.38 20.74 15.95
N ALA A 59 2.10 19.66 16.28
CA ALA A 59 3.23 19.17 15.50
C ALA A 59 2.81 18.33 14.29
N LEU A 60 1.52 17.95 14.19
CA LEU A 60 0.99 17.12 13.11
C LEU A 60 -0.07 17.84 12.29
N PRO A 61 -0.23 17.48 11.00
CA PRO A 61 -1.37 17.94 10.19
C PRO A 61 -2.70 17.53 10.81
N ARG A 62 -3.76 18.30 10.52
CA ARG A 62 -5.09 18.12 11.12
C ARG A 62 -5.68 16.73 10.84
N GLU A 63 -5.29 16.12 9.73
CA GLU A 63 -5.72 14.79 9.28
C GLU A 63 -5.26 13.65 10.21
N PHE A 64 -4.22 13.86 11.03
CA PHE A 64 -3.73 12.89 12.00
C PHE A 64 -4.49 12.94 13.34
N LEU A 65 -5.32 13.96 13.54
CA LEU A 65 -6.05 14.18 14.78
C LEU A 65 -7.49 13.66 14.64
N PRO A 66 -8.14 13.22 15.74
CA PRO A 66 -9.54 12.85 15.69
C PRO A 66 -10.42 14.00 15.18
N PRO A 67 -11.42 13.72 14.33
CA PRO A 67 -12.39 14.73 13.94
C PRO A 67 -13.17 15.22 15.16
N THR A 68 -13.61 16.48 15.13
CA THR A 68 -14.35 17.14 16.21
C THR A 68 -15.68 16.46 16.54
N ASP A 69 -16.24 15.73 15.58
CA ASP A 69 -17.53 15.04 15.61
C ASP A 69 -17.36 13.52 15.40
N ALA A 70 -16.34 12.94 16.03
CA ALA A 70 -16.01 11.53 15.87
C ALA A 70 -17.21 10.60 16.16
N GLN A 71 -17.67 9.89 15.12
CA GLN A 71 -18.68 8.85 15.23
C GLN A 71 -18.05 7.48 15.44
N ALA A 72 -18.85 6.53 15.94
CA ALA A 72 -18.42 5.15 16.07
C ALA A 72 -18.08 4.56 14.69
N VAL A 73 -16.84 4.08 14.54
CA VAL A 73 -16.39 3.39 13.33
C VAL A 73 -16.63 1.89 13.52
N ALA A 74 -17.25 1.25 12.51
CA ALA A 74 -17.45 -0.19 12.52
C ALA A 74 -16.09 -0.91 12.64
N ILE A 75 -15.98 -1.83 13.60
CA ILE A 75 -14.71 -2.50 13.97
C ILE A 75 -14.00 -3.13 12.76
N TRP A 76 -14.75 -3.71 11.82
CA TRP A 76 -14.17 -4.33 10.62
C TRP A 76 -13.41 -3.33 9.74
N ARG A 77 -13.83 -2.04 9.71
CA ARG A 77 -13.12 -0.98 8.96
C ARG A 77 -11.78 -0.62 9.58
N LEU A 78 -11.59 -0.94 10.86
CA LEU A 78 -10.33 -0.77 11.57
C LEU A 78 -9.40 -1.98 11.38
N ILE A 79 -9.96 -3.20 11.40
CA ILE A 79 -9.18 -4.44 11.35
C ILE A 79 -8.71 -4.78 9.92
N LEU A 80 -9.58 -4.61 8.93
CA LEU A 80 -9.34 -5.10 7.56
C LEU A 80 -8.10 -4.47 6.91
N PRO A 81 -7.82 -3.16 7.03
CA PRO A 81 -6.58 -2.57 6.52
C PRO A 81 -5.32 -3.18 7.14
N GLY A 82 -5.37 -3.52 8.44
CA GLY A 82 -4.26 -4.20 9.12
C GLY A 82 -3.98 -5.59 8.55
N VAL A 83 -5.05 -6.34 8.23
CA VAL A 83 -4.93 -7.65 7.56
C VAL A 83 -4.29 -7.50 6.18
N PHE A 84 -4.66 -6.47 5.40
CA PHE A 84 -4.02 -6.18 4.12
C PHE A 84 -2.53 -5.85 4.27
N GLY A 85 -2.13 -5.16 5.34
CA GLY A 85 -0.71 -4.95 5.66
C GLY A 85 0.06 -6.27 5.78
N VAL A 86 -0.50 -7.26 6.48
CA VAL A 86 0.09 -8.60 6.60
C VAL A 86 0.18 -9.30 5.24
N LEU A 87 -0.87 -9.21 4.42
CA LEU A 87 -0.85 -9.77 3.06
C LEU A 87 0.22 -9.15 2.17
N ILE A 88 0.50 -7.85 2.31
CA ILE A 88 1.56 -7.17 1.56
C ILE A 88 2.93 -7.67 2.03
N VAL A 89 3.16 -7.71 3.35
CA VAL A 89 4.44 -8.14 3.94
C VAL A 89 4.74 -9.61 3.65
N THR A 90 3.73 -10.47 3.55
CA THR A 90 3.89 -11.89 3.19
C THR A 90 3.94 -12.11 1.69
N GLY A 91 2.92 -11.63 0.98
CA GLY A 91 2.64 -11.98 -0.41
C GLY A 91 3.60 -11.33 -1.39
N LEU A 92 4.02 -10.09 -1.14
CA LEU A 92 4.93 -9.38 -2.05
C LEU A 92 6.31 -10.05 -2.13
N PRO A 93 7.06 -10.28 -1.03
CA PRO A 93 8.34 -10.97 -1.13
C PRO A 93 8.23 -12.38 -1.71
N TRP A 94 7.16 -13.13 -1.38
CA TRP A 94 6.89 -14.44 -2.00
C TRP A 94 6.67 -14.36 -3.51
N ALA A 95 5.90 -13.36 -3.98
CA ALA A 95 5.70 -13.12 -5.41
C ALA A 95 7.01 -12.70 -6.10
N ILE A 96 7.83 -11.85 -5.45
CA ILE A 96 9.13 -11.41 -5.97
C ILE A 96 10.10 -12.58 -6.07
N GLU A 97 10.05 -13.54 -5.16
CA GLU A 97 10.87 -14.75 -5.23
C GLU A 97 10.55 -15.59 -6.47
N ARG A 98 9.26 -15.71 -6.84
CA ARG A 98 8.81 -16.55 -7.95
C ARG A 98 8.80 -15.85 -9.31
N LEU A 99 8.43 -14.58 -9.34
CA LEU A 99 8.20 -13.82 -10.57
C LEU A 99 9.32 -12.79 -10.84
N GLY A 100 10.19 -12.54 -9.85
CA GLY A 100 11.09 -11.41 -9.83
C GLY A 100 10.39 -10.11 -9.43
N ALA A 101 11.18 -9.08 -9.10
CA ALA A 101 10.67 -7.80 -8.62
C ALA A 101 9.76 -7.11 -9.65
N LEU A 102 10.21 -7.01 -10.89
CA LEU A 102 9.46 -6.34 -11.96
C LEU A 102 8.10 -7.02 -12.20
N GLY A 103 8.06 -8.34 -12.37
CA GLY A 103 6.82 -9.07 -12.62
C GLY A 103 5.80 -8.91 -11.49
N ALA A 104 6.24 -9.08 -10.23
CA ALA A 104 5.36 -8.92 -9.06
C ALA A 104 4.81 -7.50 -8.93
N VAL A 105 5.65 -6.48 -9.11
CA VAL A 105 5.24 -5.07 -9.00
C VAL A 105 4.29 -4.67 -10.12
N LEU A 106 4.50 -5.17 -11.34
CA LEU A 106 3.62 -4.85 -12.46
C LEU A 106 2.22 -5.46 -12.30
N ILE A 107 2.14 -6.72 -11.85
CA ILE A 107 0.85 -7.33 -11.50
C ILE A 107 0.16 -6.53 -10.40
N LEU A 108 0.90 -6.15 -9.36
CA LEU A 108 0.37 -5.33 -8.26
C LEU A 108 -0.18 -3.99 -8.78
N LEU A 109 0.57 -3.29 -9.63
CA LEU A 109 0.17 -1.99 -10.20
C LEU A 109 -1.12 -2.11 -11.01
N VAL A 110 -1.22 -3.14 -11.85
CA VAL A 110 -2.41 -3.42 -12.65
C VAL A 110 -3.62 -3.68 -11.76
N THR A 111 -3.47 -4.54 -10.76
CA THR A 111 -4.55 -4.87 -9.83
C THR A 111 -4.98 -3.63 -9.04
N GLN A 112 -4.03 -2.84 -8.52
CA GLN A 112 -4.31 -1.60 -7.80
C GLN A 112 -5.12 -0.63 -8.66
N LEU A 113 -4.75 -0.48 -9.94
CA LEU A 113 -5.46 0.40 -10.84
C LEU A 113 -6.88 -0.11 -11.14
N ILE A 114 -7.10 -1.39 -11.43
CA ILE A 114 -8.45 -1.95 -11.66
C ILE A 114 -9.30 -1.79 -10.39
N VAL A 115 -8.76 -2.16 -9.23
CA VAL A 115 -9.47 -2.08 -7.95
C VAL A 115 -9.79 -0.62 -7.60
N SER A 116 -8.91 0.34 -7.89
CA SER A 116 -9.17 1.76 -7.66
C SER A 116 -10.33 2.29 -8.49
N VAL A 117 -10.47 1.87 -9.76
CA VAL A 117 -11.60 2.27 -10.60
C VAL A 117 -12.91 1.69 -10.08
N ILE A 118 -12.89 0.42 -9.64
CA ILE A 118 -14.06 -0.24 -9.04
C ILE A 118 -14.44 0.45 -7.73
N TRP A 119 -13.46 0.76 -6.89
CA TRP A 119 -13.67 1.46 -5.61
C TRP A 119 -14.31 2.82 -5.83
N ASP A 120 -13.75 3.62 -6.73
CA ASP A 120 -14.29 4.94 -7.07
C ASP A 120 -15.74 4.86 -7.55
N ALA A 121 -16.08 3.87 -8.37
CA ALA A 121 -17.43 3.70 -8.90
C ALA A 121 -18.44 3.21 -7.85
N VAL A 122 -18.04 2.25 -7.02
CA VAL A 122 -18.96 1.54 -6.09
C VAL A 122 -19.04 2.23 -4.73
N VAL A 123 -17.93 2.78 -4.23
CA VAL A 123 -17.83 3.33 -2.88
C VAL A 123 -17.88 4.85 -2.88
N GLU A 124 -17.13 5.50 -3.76
CA GLU A 124 -17.06 6.97 -3.83
C GLU A 124 -18.13 7.58 -4.76
N GLY A 125 -18.87 6.75 -5.51
CA GLY A 125 -19.90 7.18 -6.45
C GLY A 125 -19.38 7.99 -7.64
N VAL A 126 -18.08 7.89 -7.94
CA VAL A 126 -17.43 8.61 -9.04
C VAL A 126 -17.65 7.83 -10.34
N PRO A 127 -18.29 8.42 -11.38
CA PRO A 127 -18.58 7.71 -12.62
C PRO A 127 -17.29 7.28 -13.33
N VAL A 128 -17.29 6.06 -13.87
CA VAL A 128 -16.16 5.52 -14.62
C VAL A 128 -16.05 6.25 -15.95
N GLN A 129 -15.04 7.11 -16.07
CA GLN A 129 -14.76 7.81 -17.31
C GLN A 129 -14.03 6.89 -18.31
N PRO A 130 -14.42 6.87 -19.60
CA PRO A 130 -13.74 6.08 -20.62
C PRO A 130 -12.24 6.36 -20.73
N MET A 131 -11.82 7.60 -20.48
CA MET A 131 -10.41 8.00 -20.50
C MET A 131 -9.59 7.30 -19.40
N ARG A 132 -10.18 7.05 -18.23
CA ARG A 132 -9.52 6.31 -17.13
C ARG A 132 -9.29 4.86 -17.52
N ILE A 133 -10.26 4.24 -18.20
CA ILE A 133 -10.14 2.87 -18.73
C ILE A 133 -9.06 2.80 -19.82
N ALA A 134 -9.00 3.80 -20.70
CA ALA A 134 -7.96 3.87 -21.72
C ALA A 134 -6.56 4.02 -21.10
N GLY A 135 -6.39 4.92 -20.13
CA GLY A 135 -5.13 5.08 -19.40
C GLY A 135 -4.71 3.82 -18.64
N ALA A 136 -5.67 3.15 -18.02
CA ALA A 136 -5.49 1.84 -17.40
C ALA A 136 -4.98 0.77 -18.39
N ALA A 137 -5.61 0.67 -19.55
CA ALA A 137 -5.21 -0.26 -20.61
C ALA A 137 -3.80 0.06 -21.15
N LEU A 138 -3.45 1.33 -21.29
CA LEU A 138 -2.10 1.73 -21.71
C LEU A 138 -1.04 1.39 -20.66
N ALA A 139 -1.33 1.60 -19.37
CA ALA A 139 -0.42 1.22 -18.29
C ALA A 139 -0.20 -0.31 -18.26
N LEU A 140 -1.27 -1.08 -18.48
CA LEU A 140 -1.25 -2.54 -18.65
C LEU A 140 -0.35 -2.98 -19.82
N VAL A 141 -0.51 -2.36 -20.99
CA VAL A 141 0.33 -2.66 -22.17
C VAL A 141 1.78 -2.28 -21.91
N GLY A 142 2.04 -1.11 -21.33
CA GLY A 142 3.39 -0.68 -20.96
C GLY A 142 4.06 -1.64 -19.97
N ALA A 143 3.31 -2.09 -18.97
CA ALA A 143 3.73 -3.12 -18.03
C ALA A 143 4.08 -4.44 -18.73
N TRP A 144 3.23 -4.92 -19.62
CA TRP A 144 3.47 -6.15 -20.37
C TRP A 144 4.71 -6.05 -21.26
N LEU A 145 4.87 -4.94 -21.99
CA LEU A 145 6.05 -4.68 -22.82
C LEU A 145 7.35 -4.65 -22.00
N ALA A 146 7.32 -4.07 -20.79
CA ALA A 146 8.47 -4.06 -19.90
C ALA A 146 8.90 -5.47 -19.43
N GLN A 147 7.98 -6.45 -19.43
CA GLN A 147 8.29 -7.83 -19.06
C GLN A 147 8.82 -8.67 -20.23
N ALA A 148 8.58 -8.27 -21.48
CA ALA A 148 8.86 -9.06 -22.68
C ALA A 148 10.36 -9.34 -22.97
N ARG A 149 11.28 -8.93 -22.09
CA ARG A 149 12.74 -9.14 -22.20
C ARG A 149 13.30 -10.09 -21.13
N ARG A 150 12.61 -11.19 -20.84
CA ARG A 150 13.22 -12.34 -20.16
C ARG A 150 13.19 -13.57 -21.04
#